data_AF-A0A9W9MJS5-F1
#
_entry.id   AF-A0A9W9MJS5-F1
#
_cell.length_a   1.000
_cell.length_b   1.000
_cell.length_c   1.000
_cell.angle_alpha   90.00
_cell.angle_beta   90.00
_cell.angle_gamma   90.00
#
_symmetry.space_group_name_H-M   'P 1'
#
loop_
_entity.id
_entity.type
_entity.pdbx_description
1 polymer ?
#
loop_
_entity_poly.entity_id
_entity_poly.type
_entity_poly.pdbx_seq_one_letter_code
_entity_poly.pdbx_strand_id
1 'polypeptide(L)'
;MLEGVVANLLNRFLGIYVKNFDATQLNIGIWSGDVKLRNLELRREALDQLRLPLNVVEGHLGELTLSIPWSNLRGKPVKVDIEDVFLLAAPREDADYDPEEEEKERTR
;
A
#
# COMPACT_ATOMS: atom_id res chain seq x y z
N MET A 1 13.21 18.38 -7.09
CA MET A 1 13.87 17.56 -6.05
C MET A 1 13.22 16.18 -6.06
N LEU A 2 14.00 15.10 -5.91
CA LEU A 2 13.53 13.71 -6.06
C LEU A 2 12.56 13.30 -4.95
N GLU A 3 12.74 13.88 -3.78
CA GLU A 3 11.97 13.73 -2.55
C GLU A 3 10.47 13.99 -2.79
N GLY A 4 10.13 15.07 -3.51
CA GLY A 4 8.74 15.38 -3.86
C GLY A 4 8.11 14.39 -4.85
N VAL A 5 8.90 13.82 -5.76
CA VAL A 5 8.42 12.79 -6.69
C VAL A 5 8.12 11.49 -5.94
N VAL A 6 9.02 11.09 -5.05
CA VAL A 6 8.84 9.91 -4.20
C VAL A 6 7.67 10.09 -3.24
N ALA A 7 7.51 11.26 -2.65
CA ALA A 7 6.37 11.58 -1.79
C ALA A 7 5.03 11.44 -2.52
N ASN A 8 4.92 12.00 -3.73
CA ASN A 8 3.72 11.86 -4.54
C ASN A 8 3.47 10.40 -4.95
N LEU A 9 4.52 9.64 -5.27
CA LEU A 9 4.41 8.23 -5.60
C LEU A 9 3.89 7.41 -4.41
N LEU A 10 4.49 7.59 -3.24
CA LEU A 10 4.11 6.90 -2.02
C LEU A 10 2.70 7.29 -1.56
N ASN A 11 2.34 8.58 -1.63
CA ASN A 11 0.97 9.02 -1.34
C ASN A 11 -0.04 8.31 -2.24
N ARG A 12 0.23 8.25 -3.55
CA ARG A 12 -0.65 7.57 -4.50
C ARG A 12 -0.72 6.07 -4.22
N PHE A 13 0.42 5.43 -3.94
CA PHE A 13 0.47 3.99 -3.70
C PHE A 13 -0.24 3.62 -2.40
N LEU A 14 0.12 4.24 -1.28
CA LEU A 14 -0.52 4.01 0.02
C LEU A 14 -2.01 4.35 0.00
N GLY A 15 -2.41 5.36 -0.79
CA GLY A 15 -3.82 5.72 -1.00
C GLY A 15 -4.69 4.62 -1.59
N ILE A 16 -4.11 3.62 -2.25
CA ILE A 16 -4.85 2.46 -2.78
C ILE A 16 -5.13 1.43 -1.69
N TYR A 17 -4.25 1.32 -0.69
CA TYR A 17 -4.31 0.26 0.32
C TYR A 17 -4.82 0.73 1.67
N VAL A 18 -4.55 1.99 2.03
CA VAL A 18 -4.74 2.53 3.38
C VAL A 18 -5.78 3.65 3.37
N LYS A 19 -6.65 3.65 4.38
CA LYS A 19 -7.62 4.71 4.69
C LYS A 19 -6.99 5.74 5.62
N ASN A 20 -7.40 7.00 5.46
CA ASN A 20 -7.18 8.08 6.43
C ASN A 20 -5.73 8.31 6.90
N PHE A 21 -4.72 7.91 6.13
CA PHE A 21 -3.34 8.22 6.48
C PHE A 21 -3.02 9.68 6.14
N ASP A 22 -2.25 10.33 7.00
CA ASP A 22 -1.93 11.75 6.86
C ASP A 22 -0.75 11.93 5.88
N ALA A 23 -1.04 12.47 4.69
CA ALA A 23 -0.04 12.79 3.67
C ALA A 23 1.02 13.78 4.17
N THR A 24 0.72 14.59 5.18
CA THR A 24 1.71 15.52 5.76
C THR A 24 2.76 14.78 6.60
N GLN A 25 2.39 13.72 7.32
CA GLN A 25 3.33 12.85 8.04
C GLN A 25 4.30 12.15 7.07
N LEU A 26 3.78 11.67 5.94
CA LEU A 26 4.60 11.10 4.87
C LEU A 26 5.59 12.13 4.33
N ASN A 27 5.11 13.34 4.00
CA ASN A 27 5.95 14.40 3.47
C ASN A 27 7.06 14.80 4.45
N ILE A 28 6.79 14.87 5.75
CA ILE A 28 7.82 15.22 6.75
C ILE A 28 8.87 14.11 6.85
N GLY A 29 8.45 12.83 6.93
CA GLY A 29 9.37 11.69 7.08
C GLY A 29 10.32 11.51 5.90
N ILE A 30 9.87 11.80 4.68
CA ILE A 30 10.68 11.69 3.46
C ILE A 30 11.89 12.60 3.50
N TRP A 31 11.77 13.80 4.08
CA TRP A 31 12.85 14.77 4.13
C TRP A 31 13.91 14.39 5.17
N SER A 32 13.53 13.64 6.21
CA SER A 32 14.46 13.08 7.20
C SER A 32 15.13 11.76 6.77
N GLY A 33 14.64 11.09 5.72
CA GLY A 33 15.17 9.81 5.24
C GLY A 33 14.45 8.57 5.77
N ASP A 34 13.79 8.68 6.92
CA ASP A 34 12.92 7.65 7.49
C ASP A 34 11.48 8.14 7.57
N VAL A 35 10.58 7.44 6.89
CA VAL A 35 9.13 7.63 7.02
C VAL A 35 8.61 6.62 8.01
N LYS A 36 7.80 7.08 8.97
CA LYS A 36 7.05 6.21 9.87
C LYS A 36 5.59 6.59 9.87
N LEU A 37 4.74 5.65 9.50
CA LEU A 37 3.29 5.78 9.53
C LEU A 37 2.74 4.81 10.55
N ARG A 38 1.76 5.24 11.34
CA ARG A 38 1.22 4.46 12.46
C ARG A 38 -0.29 4.36 12.42
N ASN A 39 -0.83 3.30 13.00
CA ASN A 39 -2.26 3.07 13.16
C ASN A 39 -3.00 3.19 11.81
N LEU A 40 -2.51 2.47 10.81
CA LEU A 40 -3.05 2.53 9.46
C LEU A 40 -4.20 1.54 9.34
N GLU A 41 -5.29 1.96 8.71
CA GLU A 41 -6.43 1.11 8.43
C GLU A 41 -6.43 0.68 6.97
N LEU A 42 -6.67 -0.60 6.70
CA LEU A 42 -6.77 -1.07 5.33
C LEU A 42 -8.11 -0.72 4.69
N ARG A 43 -8.06 -0.46 3.38
CA ARG A 43 -9.23 -0.34 2.52
C ARG A 43 -9.88 -1.71 2.34
N ARG A 44 -11.19 -1.72 2.11
CA ARG A 44 -11.94 -2.96 1.84
C ARG A 44 -11.39 -3.63 0.59
N GLU A 45 -11.02 -2.80 -0.38
CA GLU A 45 -10.50 -3.12 -1.71
C GLU A 45 -8.97 -3.32 -1.71
N ALA A 46 -8.30 -3.30 -0.55
CA ALA A 46 -6.83 -3.36 -0.48
C ALA A 46 -6.24 -4.64 -1.09
N LEU A 47 -7.02 -5.73 -1.17
CA LEU A 47 -6.62 -6.99 -1.78
C LEU A 47 -7.01 -7.11 -3.26
N ASP A 48 -7.76 -6.15 -3.83
CA ASP A 48 -8.26 -6.23 -5.20
C ASP A 48 -7.11 -6.24 -6.23
N GLN A 49 -6.00 -5.54 -5.94
CA GLN A 49 -4.82 -5.58 -6.82
C GLN A 49 -4.17 -6.96 -6.90
N LEU A 50 -4.41 -7.83 -5.91
CA LEU A 50 -3.94 -9.21 -5.92
C LEU A 50 -4.88 -10.15 -6.69
N ARG A 51 -6.00 -9.64 -7.23
CA ARG A 51 -7.02 -10.40 -7.99
C ARG A 51 -7.55 -11.59 -7.20
N LEU A 52 -7.72 -11.40 -5.89
CA LEU A 52 -8.26 -12.41 -5.00
C LEU A 52 -9.78 -12.21 -4.86
N PRO A 53 -10.59 -13.29 -4.80
CA PRO A 53 -12.03 -13.19 -4.57
C PRO A 53 -12.35 -12.93 -3.08
N LEU A 54 -11.65 -11.99 -2.46
CA LEU A 54 -11.73 -11.67 -1.04
C LEU A 54 -11.88 -10.16 -0.84
N ASN A 55 -12.75 -9.74 0.08
CA ASN A 55 -12.82 -8.37 0.59
C ASN A 55 -12.19 -8.30 1.98
N VAL A 56 -11.52 -7.18 2.28
CA VAL A 56 -11.08 -6.88 3.65
C VAL A 56 -12.29 -6.38 4.45
N VAL A 57 -12.68 -7.14 5.46
CA VAL A 57 -13.75 -6.75 6.41
C VAL A 57 -13.18 -5.76 7.41
N GLU A 58 -12.05 -6.11 8.02
CA GLU A 58 -11.23 -5.22 8.84
C GLU A 58 -9.75 -5.45 8.57
N GLY A 59 -8.96 -4.38 8.64
CA GLY A 59 -7.52 -4.50 8.52
C GLY A 59 -6.81 -3.34 9.20
N HIS A 60 -5.75 -3.68 9.92
CA HIS A 60 -4.98 -2.76 10.73
C HIS A 60 -3.49 -3.04 10.56
N LEU A 61 -2.70 -1.99 10.39
CA LEU A 61 -1.23 -2.02 10.43
C LEU A 61 -0.77 -1.08 11.55
N GLY A 62 -0.03 -1.62 12.52
CA GLY A 62 0.46 -0.84 13.65
C GLY A 62 1.51 0.19 13.24
N GLU A 63 2.59 -0.24 12.59
CA GLU A 63 3.64 0.66 12.07
C GLU A 63 4.11 0.23 10.67
N LEU A 64 4.25 1.21 9.78
CA LEU A 64 4.91 1.08 8.48
C LEU A 64 6.11 2.03 8.47
N THR A 65 7.31 1.46 8.41
CA THR A 65 8.57 2.20 8.32
C THR A 65 9.17 2.05 6.93
N LEU A 66 9.57 3.17 6.32
CA LEU A 66 10.28 3.21 5.04
C LEU A 66 11.60 3.96 5.22
N SER A 67 12.72 3.26 5.05
CA SER A 67 14.06 3.85 5.11
C SER A 67 14.63 4.03 3.71
N ILE A 68 14.79 5.29 3.29
CA ILE A 68 15.27 5.66 1.96
C ILE A 68 16.70 6.20 2.07
N PRO A 69 17.72 5.52 1.49
CA PRO A 69 19.09 5.98 1.55
C PRO A 69 19.35 7.09 0.50
N TRP A 70 18.81 8.30 0.70
CA TRP A 70 18.93 9.43 -0.24
C TRP A 70 20.36 9.69 -0.72
N SER A 71 21.34 9.55 0.18
CA SER A 71 22.77 9.75 -0.12
C SER A 71 23.40 8.65 -0.96
N ASN A 72 22.76 7.47 -1.08
CA ASN A 72 23.29 6.35 -1.85
C ASN A 72 22.19 5.42 -2.39
N LEU A 73 21.23 5.97 -3.14
CA LEU A 73 20.12 5.19 -3.73
C LEU A 73 20.58 4.11 -4.72
N ARG A 74 21.78 4.25 -5.32
CA ARG A 74 22.34 3.24 -6.24
C ARG A 74 23.04 2.09 -5.51
N GLY A 75 23.70 2.38 -4.39
CA GLY A 75 24.54 1.42 -3.67
C GLY A 75 23.90 0.87 -2.39
N LYS A 76 22.75 1.38 -1.95
CA LYS A 76 21.99 0.88 -0.81
C LYS A 76 20.51 0.71 -1.18
N PRO A 77 19.85 -0.38 -0.76
CA PRO A 77 18.44 -0.60 -1.04
C PRO A 77 17.56 0.29 -0.15
N VAL A 78 16.38 0.61 -0.66
CA VAL A 78 15.26 1.09 0.16
C VAL A 78 14.75 -0.08 1.00
N LYS A 79 14.47 0.17 2.28
CA LYS A 79 13.92 -0.85 3.19
C LYS A 79 12.50 -0.47 3.60
N VAL A 80 11.64 -1.48 3.69
CA VAL A 80 10.25 -1.36 4.14
C VAL A 80 10.09 -2.36 5.28
N ASP A 81 9.69 -1.87 6.45
CA ASP A 81 9.38 -2.69 7.62
C ASP A 81 7.90 -2.45 7.98
N ILE A 82 7.16 -3.54 8.19
CA ILE A 82 5.74 -3.49 8.54
C ILE A 82 5.53 -4.32 9.79
N GLU A 83 4.95 -3.70 10.82
CA GLU A 83 4.72 -4.29 12.12
C GLU A 83 3.22 -4.32 12.45
N ASP A 84 2.81 -5.34 13.21
CA ASP A 84 1.45 -5.52 13.70
C ASP A 84 0.38 -5.48 12.60
N VAL A 85 0.52 -6.40 11.62
CA VAL A 85 -0.42 -6.55 10.52
C VAL A 85 -1.53 -7.51 10.89
N PHE A 86 -2.74 -6.97 11.04
CA PHE A 86 -3.97 -7.73 11.28
C PHE A 86 -4.89 -7.57 10.08
N LEU A 87 -5.41 -8.68 9.56
CA LEU A 87 -6.31 -8.67 8.41
C LEU A 87 -7.41 -9.72 8.62
N LEU A 88 -8.65 -9.27 8.60
CA LEU A 88 -9.85 -10.09 8.55
C LEU A 88 -10.45 -9.98 7.15
N ALA A 89 -10.40 -11.07 6.39
CA ALA A 89 -10.97 -11.15 5.05
C ALA A 89 -12.18 -12.08 5.02
N ALA A 90 -13.12 -11.78 4.12
CA ALA A 90 -14.22 -12.65 3.77
C ALA A 90 -14.29 -12.81 2.24
N PRO A 91 -14.79 -13.95 1.74
CA PRO A 91 -15.13 -14.10 0.33
C PRO A 91 -16.03 -12.96 -0.16
N ARG A 92 -15.83 -12.50 -1.39
CA ARG A 92 -16.76 -11.55 -2.03
C ARG A 92 -18.04 -12.31 -2.38
N GLU A 93 -19.20 -11.83 -1.93
CA GLU A 93 -20.50 -12.40 -2.32
C GLU A 93 -20.78 -12.15 -3.81
N ASP A 94 -20.24 -11.05 -4.33
CA ASP A 94 -20.18 -10.62 -5.73
C ASP A 94 -19.03 -11.29 -6.53
N ALA A 95 -18.54 -12.45 -6.11
CA ALA A 95 -17.79 -13.36 -6.98
C ALA A 95 -18.70 -14.03 -8.04
N ASP A 96 -19.69 -13.28 -8.56
CA ASP A 96 -20.38 -13.62 -9.79
C ASP A 96 -19.32 -13.55 -10.90
N TYR A 97 -19.04 -14.73 -11.45
CA TYR A 97 -18.24 -14.95 -12.64
C TYR A 97 -18.50 -13.87 -13.70
N ASP A 98 -17.49 -13.05 -13.99
CA ASP A 98 -17.49 -12.13 -15.14
C ASP A 98 -16.76 -12.81 -16.32
N PRO A 99 -17.49 -13.39 -17.29
CA PRO A 99 -16.88 -14.04 -18.44
C PRO A 99 -16.02 -13.09 -19.30
N GLU A 100 -16.31 -11.78 -19.29
CA GLU A 100 -15.61 -10.83 -20.15
C GLU A 100 -14.21 -10.46 -19.62
N GLU A 101 -13.99 -10.50 -18.30
CA GLU A 101 -12.67 -10.31 -17.70
C GLU A 101 -11.78 -11.54 -17.91
N GLU A 102 -12.30 -12.77 -17.74
CA GLU A 102 -11.52 -14.00 -17.98
C GLU A 102 -11.13 -14.18 -19.46
N GLU A 103 -11.99 -13.79 -20.40
CA GLU A 103 -11.72 -13.92 -21.84
C GLU A 103 -10.61 -12.95 -22.31
N LYS A 104 -10.54 -11.76 -21.71
CA LYS A 104 -9.42 -10.82 -21.93
C LYS A 104 -8.10 -11.33 -21.35
N GLU A 105 -8.14 -12.12 -20.28
CA GLU A 105 -6.95 -12.70 -19.65
C GLU A 105 -6.44 -13.96 -20.36
N ARG A 106 -7.33 -14.77 -20.95
CA ARG A 106 -6.95 -15.94 -21.75
C ARG A 106 -6.35 -15.62 -23.11
N THR A 107 -6.65 -14.44 -23.67
CA THR A 107 -6.22 -14.06 -25.02
C THR A 107 -4.91 -13.27 -25.03
N ARG A 108 -4.21 -13.18 -23.90
CA ARG A 108 -2.95 -12.44 -23.74
C ARG A 108 -1.73 -13.33 -23.57
#